data_AF-E1ZEZ1-F1
#
_entry.id   AF-E1ZEZ1-F1
#
_cell.length_a   1.000
_cell.length_b   1.000
_cell.length_c   1.000
_cell.angle_alpha   90.00
_cell.angle_beta   90.00
_cell.angle_gamma   90.00
#
_symmetry.space_group_name_H-M   'P 1'
#
loop_
_entity.id
_entity.type
_entity.pdbx_description
1 polymer ?
#
loop_
_entity_poly.entity_id
_entity_poly.type
_entity_poly.pdbx_seq_one_letter_code
_entity_poly.pdbx_strand_id
1 'polypeptide(L)' 'MSWLRTMMHQEPIIVWSFIIGGVGLALPLVVPPIREAMGYGAPTPKSPPPVRQLIETAKQ' A
#
# COMPACT_ATOMS: atom_id res chain seq x y z
N MET A 1 -9.67 7.35 -25.86
CA MET A 1 -8.93 6.15 -25.40
C MET A 1 -7.72 5.77 -26.27
N SER A 2 -7.32 6.55 -27.29
CA SER A 2 -6.16 6.24 -28.14
C SER A 2 -4.82 6.65 -27.50
N TRP A 3 -4.79 7.80 -26.82
CA TRP A 3 -3.55 8.40 -26.31
C TRP A 3 -2.76 7.53 -25.32
N LEU A 4 -3.43 6.95 -24.31
CA LEU A 4 -2.76 6.06 -23.33
C LEU A 4 -2.18 4.81 -24.03
N ARG A 5 -2.91 4.27 -25.01
CA ARG A 5 -2.43 3.15 -25.83
C ARG A 5 -1.20 3.55 -26.63
N THR A 6 -1.19 4.73 -27.24
CA THR A 6 -0.03 5.26 -27.97
C THR A 6 1.18 5.43 -27.05
N MET A 7 1.01 6.01 -25.86
CA MET A 7 2.10 6.17 -24.90
C MET A 7 2.63 4.82 -24.38
N MET A 8 1.75 3.85 -24.13
CA MET A 8 2.17 2.49 -23.77
C MET A 8 3.00 1.82 -24.86
N HIS A 9 2.76 2.13 -26.14
CA HIS A 9 3.54 1.58 -27.25
C HIS A 9 4.85 2.32 -27.49
N GLN A 10 4.87 3.65 -27.33
CA GLN A 10 6.06 4.48 -27.57
C GLN A 10 7.07 4.39 -26.41
N GLU A 11 6.60 4.49 -25.17
CA GLU A 11 7.44 4.56 -23.97
C GLU A 11 6.92 3.64 -22.85
N PRO A 12 6.91 2.31 -23.06
CA PRO A 12 6.28 1.37 -22.15
C PRO A 12 6.87 1.41 -20.74
N ILE A 13 8.20 1.54 -20.63
CA ILE A 13 8.90 1.48 -19.34
C ILE A 13 8.52 2.69 -18.47
N ILE A 14 8.43 3.88 -19.05
CA ILE A 14 8.10 5.11 -18.32
C ILE A 14 6.66 5.01 -17.81
N VAL A 15 5.73 4.61 -18.69
CA VAL A 15 4.31 4.45 -18.33
C VAL A 15 4.14 3.42 -17.21
N TRP A 16 4.77 2.24 -17.31
CA TRP A 16 4.68 1.23 -16.27
C TRP A 16 5.36 1.65 -14.97
N SER A 17 6.44 2.42 -15.02
CA SER A 17 7.09 2.96 -13.83
C SER A 17 6.16 3.88 -13.03
N PHE A 18 5.44 4.78 -13.72
CA PHE A 18 4.44 5.64 -13.06
C PHE A 18 3.23 4.86 -12.54
N ILE A 19 2.76 3.85 -13.27
CA ILE A 19 1.66 3.00 -12.82
C ILE A 19 2.05 2.23 -11.57
N ILE A 20 3.19 1.53 -11.59
CA ILE A 20 3.65 0.72 -10.47
C ILE A 20 4.00 1.60 -9.26
N GLY A 21 4.69 2.72 -9.49
CA GLY A 21 5.00 3.69 -8.44
C GLY A 21 3.74 4.30 -7.83
N GLY A 22 2.79 4.72 -8.66
CA GLY A 22 1.51 5.27 -8.21
C GLY A 22 0.68 4.25 -7.44
N VAL A 23 0.61 3.00 -7.89
CA VAL A 23 -0.04 1.90 -7.18
C VAL A 23 0.65 1.65 -5.84
N GLY A 24 1.99 1.59 -5.81
CA GLY A 24 2.77 1.41 -4.59
C GLY A 24 2.47 2.48 -3.53
N LEU A 25 2.33 3.74 -3.94
CA LEU A 25 1.98 4.84 -3.05
C LEU A 25 0.50 4.84 -2.63
N ALA A 26 -0.41 4.34 -3.47
CA ALA A 26 -1.83 4.26 -3.17
C ALA A 26 -2.17 3.09 -2.23
N LEU A 27 -1.42 1.99 -2.28
CA LEU A 27 -1.71 0.78 -1.49
C LEU A 27 -1.81 1.03 0.03
N PRO A 28 -0.89 1.77 0.70
CA PRO A 28 -1.01 2.05 2.13
C PRO A 28 -2.28 2.81 2.52
N LEU A 29 -2.87 3.58 1.59
CA LEU A 29 -4.10 4.34 1.83
C LEU A 29 -5.34 3.49 1.59
N VAL A 30 -5.31 2.62 0.58
CA VAL A 30 -6.49 1.86 0.12
C VAL A 30 -6.59 0.48 0.78
N VAL A 31 -5.48 -0.18 1.08
CA VAL A 31 -5.48 -1.56 1.61
C VAL A 31 -6.06 -1.67 3.03
N PRO A 32 -5.70 -0.81 4.01
CA PRO A 32 -6.24 -0.92 5.37
C PRO A 32 -7.77 -0.83 5.45
N PRO A 33 -8.46 0.14 4.82
CA PRO A 33 -9.92 0.22 4.91
C PRO A 33 -10.61 -0.97 4.21
N ILE A 34 -10.07 -1.46 3.09
CA ILE A 34 -10.58 -2.67 2.43
C ILE A 34 -10.46 -3.89 3.35
N ARG A 35 -9.31 -4.05 4.01
CA ARG A 35 -9.05 -5.16 4.92
C ARG A 35 -9.98 -5.14 6.15
N GLU A 36 -10.26 -3.96 6.70
CA GLU A 36 -11.24 -3.77 7.78
C GLU A 36 -12.65 -4.16 7.33
N ALA A 37 -13.07 -3.73 6.13
CA ALA A 37 -14.37 -4.07 5.57
C ALA A 37 -14.54 -5.58 5.28
N MET A 38 -13.46 -6.28 4.96
CA MET A 38 -13.45 -7.73 4.74
C MET A 38 -13.45 -8.57 6.03
N GLY A 39 -13.40 -7.94 7.21
CA GLY A 39 -13.48 -8.65 8.49
C GLY A 39 -12.23 -9.45 8.85
N TYR A 40 -11.06 -9.14 8.28
CA TYR A 40 -9.80 -9.76 8.71
C TYR A 40 -9.52 -9.38 10.17
N GLY A 41 -9.71 -10.33 11.09
CA GLY A 41 -9.79 -10.14 12.55
C GLY A 41 -8.51 -9.68 13.27
N ALA A 42 -7.46 -9.28 12.55
CA ALA A 42 -6.29 -8.64 13.13
C ALA A 42 -6.26 -7.17 12.69
N PRO A 43 -6.49 -6.20 13.60
CA PRO A 43 -6.33 -4.81 13.27
C PRO A 43 -4.90 -4.57 12.82
N THR A 44 -4.72 -4.09 11.58
CA THR A 44 -3.41 -3.61 11.13
C THR A 44 -3.00 -2.48 12.08
N PRO A 45 -1.80 -2.49 12.68
CA PRO A 45 -1.40 -1.42 13.59
C PRO A 45 -1.45 -0.07 12.83
N LYS A 46 -2.45 0.76 13.16
CA LYS A 46 -2.62 2.11 12.56
C LYS A 46 -1.47 3.04 12.93
N SER A 47 -0.81 2.73 14.04
CA SER A 47 0.40 3.37 14.54
C SER A 47 1.33 2.28 15.06
N PRO A 48 2.65 2.51 15.07
CA PRO A 48 3.56 1.65 15.80
C PRO A 48 3.09 1.55 17.27
N PRO A 49 3.15 0.35 17.87
CA PRO A 49 2.80 0.20 19.27
C PRO A 49 3.71 1.10 20.12
N PRO A 50 3.18 1.73 21.19
CA PRO A 50 3.97 2.57 22.07
C PRO A 50 5.20 1.81 22.57
N VAL A 51 6.34 2.49 22.64
CA VAL A 51 7.65 1.90 23.00
C VAL A 51 7.59 1.09 24.30
N ARG A 52 6.73 1.50 25.26
CA ARG A 52 6.50 0.76 26.51
C ARG A 52 6.00 -0.67 26.28
N GLN A 53 5.05 -0.86 25.37
CA GLN A 53 4.50 -2.19 25.05
C GLN A 53 5.55 -3.09 24.37
N LEU A 54 6.44 -2.51 23.56
CA LEU A 54 7.55 -3.24 22.96
C LEU A 54 8.55 -3.73 24.01
N ILE A 55 8.88 -2.89 25.00
CA ILE A 55 9.79 -3.25 26.10
C ILE A 55 9.18 -4.37 26.95
N GLU A 56 7.88 -4.31 27.24
CA GLU A 56 7.17 -5.34 28.01
C GLU A 56 7.12 -6.67 27.25
N THR A 57 6.86 -6.63 25.93
CA THR A 57 6.86 -7.82 25.08
C THR A 57 8.25 -8.45 24.99
N ALA A 58 9.32 -7.65 24.91
CA ALA A 58 10.70 -8.14 24.86
C ALA A 58 11.21 -8.68 26.19
N LYS A 59 10.51 -8.43 27.30
CA LYS A 59 10.85 -8.88 28.65
C LYS A 59 10.15 -10.19 29.04
N GLN A 60 9.10 -10.60 28.31
CA GLN A 60 8.47 -11.91 28.41
C GLN A 60 9.32 -12.98 27.71
#